data_AF-A0A8H6S1E3-F1
#
_entry.id   AF-A0A8H6S1E3-F1
#
_cell.length_a   1.000
_cell.length_b   1.000
_cell.length_c   1.000
_cell.angle_alpha   90.00
_cell.angle_beta   90.00
_cell.angle_gamma   90.00
#
_symmetry.space_group_name_H-M   'P 1'
#
loop_
_entity.id
_entity.type
_entity.pdbx_description
1 polymer ?
#
loop_
_entity_poly.entity_id
_entity_poly.type
_entity_poly.pdbx_seq_one_letter_code
_entity_poly.pdbx_strand_id
1 'polypeptide(L)'
;MACTCMTAEDFAVLLDLIRPEMHSESRSRPEEVVAPPLGQEFERNYRTKTLLNHIAGDAHNKEQKLIVWSTFSAKYLPQMVDRLLNLPTPMDNDGVPVDYAQDYVPCSPWYYMLLHIQYTPYLYKYLHSPHPLAASSKQLPQVMADRLADAMDRWDGKLLNTRLDREMRGYYLDIVEGYLAVLNTLCVAFIRVEDRSTIINEATKKRLTTTLVDWMGRYRDERIGRQSKQLCMFLSGLTNWDEWFHDIRRHYKNWEVCGFANCNTRQGLKACKRCQTVRYCSAEHQRFDWIGMGGIKHKHVCFETEY
;
A
#
# COMPACT_ATOMS: atom_id res chain seq x y z
N MET A 1 17.08 -14.37 23.40
CA MET A 1 16.89 -13.06 22.77
C MET A 1 15.42 -12.70 22.87
N ALA A 2 15.07 -11.58 23.50
CA ALA A 2 13.69 -11.09 23.47
C ALA A 2 13.41 -10.56 22.05
N CYS A 3 12.39 -11.08 21.38
CA CYS A 3 11.94 -10.56 20.10
C CYS A 3 11.33 -9.17 20.36
N THR A 4 12.00 -8.10 19.93
CA THR A 4 11.50 -6.74 20.07
C THR A 4 10.31 -6.58 19.12
N CYS A 5 9.09 -6.50 19.64
CA CYS A 5 7.90 -6.31 18.82
C CYS A 5 7.98 -4.97 18.09
N MET A 6 8.08 -4.99 16.76
CA MET A 6 8.02 -3.79 15.93
C MET A 6 6.66 -3.10 16.04
N THR A 7 6.69 -1.78 15.99
CA THR A 7 5.53 -0.89 16.12
C THR A 7 5.34 -0.05 14.86
N ALA A 8 4.20 0.62 14.74
CA ALA A 8 3.97 1.56 13.64
C ALA A 8 4.96 2.73 13.69
N GLU A 9 5.38 3.11 14.89
CA GLU A 9 6.24 4.26 15.08
C GLU A 9 7.70 3.98 14.74
N ASP A 10 8.11 2.71 14.74
CA ASP A 10 9.42 2.33 14.18
C ASP A 10 9.48 2.64 12.67
N PHE A 11 8.40 2.36 11.93
CA PHE A 11 8.30 2.79 10.52
C PHE A 11 8.20 4.30 10.37
N ALA A 12 7.41 4.97 11.21
CA ALA A 12 7.22 6.41 11.12
C ALA A 12 8.52 7.18 11.39
N VAL A 13 9.34 6.73 12.33
CA VAL A 13 10.69 7.27 12.55
C VAL A 13 11.55 6.98 11.33
N LEU A 14 11.64 5.72 10.89
CA LEU A 14 12.47 5.34 9.76
C LEU A 14 12.15 6.12 8.47
N LEU A 15 10.90 6.51 8.28
CA LEU A 15 10.42 7.27 7.12
C LEU A 15 10.46 8.79 7.30
N ASP A 16 11.05 9.28 8.40
CA ASP A 16 11.12 10.71 8.75
C ASP A 16 9.73 11.38 8.76
N LEU A 17 8.74 10.69 9.35
CA LEU A 17 7.37 11.19 9.56
C LEU A 17 7.19 11.76 10.97
N ILE A 18 7.98 11.27 11.93
CA ILE A 18 8.02 11.75 13.31
C ILE A 18 9.46 11.81 13.81
N ARG A 19 9.72 12.71 14.76
CA ARG A 19 11.05 12.83 15.36
C ARG A 19 11.32 11.69 16.36
N PRO A 20 12.58 11.19 16.45
CA PRO A 20 12.92 10.13 17.39
C PRO A 20 12.62 10.47 18.86
N GLU A 21 12.80 11.74 19.26
CA GLU A 21 12.64 12.19 20.66
C GLU A 21 11.19 12.15 21.13
N MET A 22 10.22 12.24 20.22
CA MET A 22 8.79 12.16 20.58
C MET A 22 8.37 10.75 21.01
N HIS A 23 9.28 9.78 20.95
CA HIS A 23 9.02 8.38 21.25
C HIS A 23 9.81 7.84 22.46
N SER A 24 10.46 8.71 23.24
CA SER A 24 11.51 8.36 24.19
C SER A 24 11.03 7.88 25.57
N GLU A 25 10.00 7.04 25.64
CA GLU A 25 9.66 6.35 26.89
C GLU A 25 10.05 4.86 26.78
N SER A 26 11.28 4.58 27.22
CA SER A 26 11.72 3.31 27.84
C SER A 26 12.07 2.06 27.00
N ARG A 27 12.33 2.13 25.68
CA ARG A 27 12.81 0.93 24.93
C ARG A 27 14.12 1.19 24.20
N SER A 28 15.10 0.31 24.40
CA SER A 28 16.30 0.21 23.57
C SER A 28 15.87 -0.14 22.15
N ARG A 29 15.94 0.84 21.24
CA ARG A 29 15.61 0.63 19.83
C ARG A 29 16.73 -0.16 19.14
N PRO A 30 16.40 -1.06 18.21
CA PRO A 30 17.40 -1.55 17.26
C PRO A 30 18.01 -0.36 16.52
N GLU A 31 19.33 -0.38 16.28
CA GLU A 31 20.02 0.66 15.50
C GLU A 31 19.42 0.85 14.10
N GLU A 32 18.79 -0.21 13.57
CA GLU A 32 18.07 -0.25 12.29
C GLU A 32 16.86 0.69 12.23
N VAL A 33 16.30 1.10 13.38
CA VAL A 33 15.11 1.98 13.46
C VAL A 33 15.49 3.47 13.49
N VAL A 34 16.78 3.80 13.56
CA VAL A 34 17.22 5.19 13.44
C VAL A 34 17.04 5.64 12.00
N ALA A 35 16.31 6.75 11.82
CA ALA A 35 16.11 7.37 10.52
C ALA A 35 17.47 7.81 9.95
N PRO A 36 17.84 7.38 8.73
CA PRO A 36 18.98 7.96 8.06
C PRO A 36 18.79 9.47 7.88
N PRO A 37 19.86 10.28 7.89
CA PRO A 37 19.83 11.68 7.50
C PRO A 37 19.10 11.92 6.17
N LEU A 38 18.52 13.11 6.01
CA LEU A 38 17.95 13.52 4.72
C LEU A 38 19.03 13.46 3.63
N GLY A 39 18.66 12.90 2.49
CA GLY A 39 19.57 12.67 1.38
C GLY A 39 20.23 11.29 1.39
N GLN A 40 20.08 10.48 2.45
CA GLN A 40 20.50 9.07 2.51
C GLN A 40 19.35 8.11 2.18
N GLU A 41 18.72 8.32 1.03
CA GLU A 41 17.44 7.68 0.72
C GLU A 41 17.58 6.22 0.29
N PHE A 42 18.76 5.81 -0.21
CA PHE A 42 19.05 4.40 -0.48
C PHE A 42 19.19 3.59 0.79
N GLU A 43 19.87 4.14 1.79
CA GLU A 43 19.97 3.51 3.11
C GLU A 43 18.58 3.41 3.76
N ARG A 44 17.77 4.48 3.67
CA ARG A 44 16.39 4.47 4.16
C ARG A 44 15.57 3.37 3.48
N ASN A 45 15.69 3.24 2.16
CA ASN A 45 15.01 2.21 1.38
C ASN A 45 15.44 0.79 1.83
N TYR A 46 16.75 0.57 1.96
CA TYR A 46 17.30 -0.70 2.43
C TYR A 46 16.77 -1.08 3.81
N ARG A 47 16.91 -0.18 4.80
CA ARG A 47 16.42 -0.39 6.17
C ARG A 47 14.91 -0.64 6.20
N THR A 48 14.14 0.08 5.39
CA THR A 48 12.68 -0.11 5.30
C THR A 48 12.35 -1.51 4.79
N LYS A 49 12.99 -1.98 3.72
CA LYS A 49 12.82 -3.34 3.19
C LYS A 49 13.19 -4.39 4.22
N THR A 50 14.31 -4.21 4.92
CA THR A 50 14.75 -5.14 5.98
C THR A 50 13.70 -5.24 7.09
N LEU A 51 13.19 -4.10 7.56
CA LEU A 51 12.15 -4.07 8.59
C LEU A 51 10.84 -4.70 8.12
N LEU A 52 10.43 -4.42 6.88
CA LEU A 52 9.26 -5.04 6.26
C LEU A 52 9.41 -6.55 6.12
N ASN A 53 10.58 -7.04 5.70
CA ASN A 53 10.89 -8.46 5.58
C ASN A 53 10.89 -9.14 6.96
N HIS A 54 11.40 -8.47 7.98
CA HIS A 54 11.35 -8.96 9.36
C HIS A 54 9.89 -9.14 9.83
N ILE A 55 9.02 -8.15 9.56
CA ILE A 55 7.58 -8.30 9.82
C ILE A 55 6.96 -9.40 8.97
N ALA A 56 7.29 -9.48 7.68
CA ALA A 56 6.70 -10.44 6.75
C ALA A 56 7.07 -11.89 7.13
N GLY A 57 8.31 -12.14 7.54
CA GLY A 57 8.82 -13.47 7.91
C GLY A 57 8.21 -14.06 9.18
N ASP A 58 7.68 -13.24 10.09
CA ASP A 58 7.01 -13.72 11.30
C ASP A 58 5.58 -14.21 10.96
N ALA A 59 5.47 -15.44 10.47
CA ALA A 59 4.19 -16.07 10.13
C ALA A 59 3.27 -16.24 11.36
N HIS A 60 3.85 -16.32 12.56
CA HIS A 60 3.11 -16.51 13.81
C HIS A 60 2.44 -15.24 14.30
N ASN A 61 2.79 -14.07 13.73
CA ASN A 61 2.35 -12.80 14.26
C ASN A 61 1.43 -12.00 13.34
N LYS A 62 0.45 -12.67 12.72
CA LYS A 62 -0.58 -12.02 11.86
C LYS A 62 -1.30 -10.88 12.59
N GLU A 63 -1.54 -11.03 13.90
CA GLU A 63 -2.17 -10.01 14.73
C GLU A 63 -1.30 -8.74 14.81
N GLN A 64 -0.02 -8.86 15.17
CA GLN A 64 0.86 -7.70 15.23
C GLN A 64 0.96 -6.99 13.89
N LYS A 65 1.03 -7.71 12.76
CA LYS A 65 1.04 -7.08 11.42
C LYS A 65 -0.18 -6.19 11.25
N LEU A 66 -1.36 -6.72 11.57
CA LEU A 66 -2.60 -5.97 11.42
C LEU A 66 -2.64 -4.76 12.37
N ILE A 67 -2.15 -4.89 13.60
CA ILE A 67 -2.04 -3.80 14.56
C ILE A 67 -1.09 -2.71 14.03
N VAL A 68 0.11 -3.09 13.59
CA VAL A 68 1.12 -2.16 13.06
C VAL A 68 0.57 -1.42 11.84
N TRP A 69 0.03 -2.13 10.85
CA TRP A 69 -0.50 -1.49 9.63
C TRP A 69 -1.73 -0.63 9.89
N SER A 70 -2.63 -1.05 10.78
CA SER A 70 -3.80 -0.25 11.16
C SER A 70 -3.40 1.01 11.92
N THR A 71 -2.45 0.89 12.85
CA THR A 71 -1.93 2.04 13.62
C THR A 71 -1.21 3.02 12.71
N PHE A 72 -0.32 2.51 11.85
CA PHE A 72 0.44 3.32 10.90
C PHE A 72 -0.49 4.07 9.95
N SER A 73 -1.46 3.37 9.36
CA SER A 73 -2.40 3.97 8.41
C SER A 73 -3.30 5.02 9.07
N ALA A 74 -3.72 4.79 10.31
CA ALA A 74 -4.59 5.74 11.00
C ALA A 74 -3.88 7.06 11.38
N LYS A 75 -2.60 6.98 11.75
CA LYS A 75 -1.82 8.12 12.26
C LYS A 75 -1.00 8.84 11.19
N TYR A 76 -0.31 8.09 10.31
CA TYR A 76 0.79 8.63 9.50
C TYR A 76 0.52 8.63 8.00
N LEU A 77 -0.66 8.18 7.57
CA LEU A 77 -0.98 8.06 6.15
C LEU A 77 -0.93 9.39 5.38
N PRO A 78 -1.47 10.52 5.90
CA PRO A 78 -1.36 11.80 5.20
C PRO A 78 0.09 12.21 4.93
N GLN A 79 0.95 12.14 5.94
CA GLN A 79 2.37 12.51 5.84
C GLN A 79 3.13 11.54 4.92
N MET A 80 2.85 10.24 5.01
CA MET A 80 3.45 9.23 4.11
C MET A 80 3.05 9.49 2.64
N VAL A 81 1.79 9.86 2.39
CA VAL A 81 1.32 10.19 1.04
C VAL A 81 1.96 11.48 0.54
N ASP A 82 2.08 12.50 1.37
CA ASP A 82 2.78 13.74 1.01
C ASP A 82 4.24 13.47 0.60
N ARG A 83 4.98 12.67 1.39
CA ARG A 83 6.35 12.25 1.04
C ARG A 83 6.40 11.42 -0.23
N LEU A 84 5.44 10.52 -0.43
CA LEU A 84 5.38 9.71 -1.64
C LEU A 84 5.13 10.56 -2.89
N LEU A 85 4.31 11.61 -2.80
CA LEU A 85 4.08 12.56 -3.89
C LEU A 85 5.31 13.45 -4.12
N ASN A 86 5.98 13.87 -3.04
CA ASN A 86 7.12 14.77 -3.03
C ASN A 86 8.41 14.05 -2.59
N LEU A 87 8.89 13.11 -3.41
CA LEU A 87 10.05 12.29 -3.05
C LEU A 87 11.31 13.14 -2.86
N PRO A 88 12.08 12.94 -1.77
CA PRO A 88 13.37 13.57 -1.61
C PRO A 88 14.36 13.03 -2.65
N THR A 89 15.23 13.91 -3.15
CA THR A 89 16.32 13.53 -4.05
C THR A 89 17.45 12.87 -3.25
N PRO A 90 17.90 11.66 -3.62
CA PRO A 90 19.07 11.04 -3.00
C PRO A 90 20.31 11.89 -3.27
N MET A 91 21.08 12.18 -2.22
CA MET A 91 22.35 12.91 -2.33
C MET A 91 23.56 11.97 -2.34
N ASP A 92 23.39 10.75 -1.81
CA ASP A 92 24.43 9.74 -1.64
C ASP A 92 24.36 8.63 -2.71
N ASN A 93 24.77 8.94 -3.94
CA ASN A 93 24.83 7.91 -4.99
C ASN A 93 26.13 7.07 -4.97
N ASP A 94 27.05 7.37 -4.05
CA ASP A 94 28.36 6.72 -4.00
C ASP A 94 28.22 5.23 -3.66
N GLY A 95 28.60 4.36 -4.61
CA GLY A 95 28.56 2.91 -4.45
C GLY A 95 27.19 2.26 -4.67
N VAL A 96 26.14 3.03 -4.98
CA VAL A 96 24.82 2.49 -5.30
C VAL A 96 24.82 1.99 -6.76
N PRO A 97 24.43 0.73 -7.03
CA PRO A 97 24.38 0.25 -8.41
C PRO A 97 23.39 1.07 -9.24
N VAL A 98 23.75 1.36 -10.50
CA VAL A 98 22.97 2.24 -11.40
C VAL A 98 21.50 1.81 -11.51
N ASP A 99 21.24 0.51 -11.61
CA ASP A 99 19.88 -0.03 -11.69
C ASP A 99 19.04 0.36 -10.45
N TYR A 100 19.63 0.30 -9.25
CA TYR A 100 18.96 0.68 -8.01
C TYR A 100 18.72 2.20 -7.92
N ALA A 101 19.68 3.00 -8.38
CA ALA A 101 19.53 4.46 -8.42
C ALA A 101 18.39 4.88 -9.35
N GLN A 102 18.31 4.23 -10.52
CA GLN A 102 17.27 4.46 -11.50
C GLN A 102 15.88 4.01 -11.04
N ASP A 103 15.81 3.00 -10.17
CA ASP A 103 14.56 2.47 -9.62
C ASP A 103 14.13 3.17 -8.31
N TYR A 104 14.89 4.12 -7.78
CA TYR A 104 14.54 4.80 -6.53
C TYR A 104 13.15 5.45 -6.56
N VAL A 105 12.83 6.17 -7.64
CA VAL A 105 11.55 6.89 -7.78
C VAL A 105 10.35 5.94 -7.71
N PRO A 106 10.26 4.87 -8.52
CA PRO A 106 9.18 3.90 -8.38
C PRO A 106 9.32 3.04 -7.12
N CYS A 107 10.53 2.76 -6.63
CA CYS A 107 10.77 1.83 -5.52
C CYS A 107 11.26 2.55 -4.26
N SER A 108 10.62 3.66 -3.91
CA SER A 108 10.94 4.44 -2.71
C SER A 108 10.47 3.73 -1.43
N PRO A 109 11.03 4.05 -0.25
CA PRO A 109 10.59 3.46 1.01
C PRO A 109 9.10 3.74 1.30
N TRP A 110 8.57 4.91 0.93
CA TRP A 110 7.15 5.23 1.09
C TRP A 110 6.25 4.40 0.16
N TYR A 111 6.74 4.05 -1.04
CA TYR A 111 6.02 3.13 -1.92
C TYR A 111 5.90 1.74 -1.29
N TYR A 112 6.98 1.20 -0.70
CA TYR A 112 6.91 -0.11 -0.04
C TYR A 112 5.93 -0.09 1.14
N MET A 113 5.87 0.99 1.90
CA MET A 113 4.84 1.13 2.93
C MET A 113 3.43 1.13 2.35
N LEU A 114 3.20 1.89 1.28
CA LEU A 114 1.92 1.89 0.58
C LEU A 114 1.54 0.47 0.11
N LEU A 115 2.49 -0.29 -0.43
CA LEU A 115 2.30 -1.68 -0.85
C LEU A 115 1.79 -2.58 0.28
N HIS A 116 2.30 -2.41 1.50
CA HIS A 116 1.89 -3.21 2.66
C HIS A 116 0.54 -2.77 3.26
N ILE A 117 0.19 -1.48 3.18
CA ILE A 117 -1.06 -0.95 3.74
C ILE A 117 -2.20 -0.86 2.72
N GLN A 118 -1.97 -1.21 1.45
CA GLN A 118 -2.96 -1.02 0.37
C GLN A 118 -4.29 -1.74 0.63
N TYR A 119 -4.25 -2.87 1.34
CA TYR A 119 -5.43 -3.67 1.68
C TYR A 119 -6.08 -3.26 3.00
N THR A 120 -5.55 -2.24 3.67
CA THR A 120 -6.15 -1.75 4.92
C THR A 120 -7.39 -0.90 4.60
N PRO A 121 -8.48 -1.04 5.35
CA PRO A 121 -9.64 -0.17 5.17
C PRO A 121 -9.34 1.31 5.50
N TYR A 122 -8.26 1.60 6.22
CA TYR A 122 -7.80 2.96 6.51
C TYR A 122 -7.31 3.70 5.26
N LEU A 123 -6.58 3.03 4.37
CA LEU A 123 -6.21 3.62 3.08
C LEU A 123 -7.48 3.94 2.27
N TYR A 124 -8.43 3.00 2.23
CA TYR A 124 -9.67 3.23 1.52
C TYR A 124 -10.45 4.42 2.08
N LYS A 125 -10.55 4.53 3.41
CA LYS A 125 -11.15 5.67 4.11
C LYS A 125 -10.45 6.97 3.74
N TYR A 126 -9.11 6.99 3.76
CA TYR A 126 -8.30 8.16 3.40
C TYR A 126 -8.57 8.63 1.96
N LEU A 127 -8.51 7.71 0.98
CA LEU A 127 -8.75 8.01 -0.43
C LEU A 127 -10.14 8.62 -0.70
N HIS A 128 -11.09 8.47 0.22
CA HIS A 128 -12.46 8.98 0.11
C HIS A 128 -12.79 10.08 1.11
N SER A 129 -11.89 10.42 2.02
CA SER A 129 -12.16 11.42 3.03
C SER A 129 -12.31 12.80 2.37
N PRO A 130 -13.33 13.60 2.76
CA PRO A 130 -13.43 15.00 2.36
C PRO A 130 -12.49 15.90 3.18
N HIS A 131 -11.77 15.35 4.17
CA HIS A 131 -10.89 16.14 5.03
C HIS A 131 -9.73 16.76 4.23
N PRO A 132 -9.32 18.01 4.52
CA PRO A 132 -8.25 18.68 3.79
C PRO A 132 -6.94 17.90 3.73
N LEU A 133 -6.55 17.21 4.82
CA LEU A 133 -5.33 16.39 4.85
C LEU A 133 -5.36 15.21 3.87
N ALA A 134 -6.54 14.80 3.40
CA ALA A 134 -6.70 13.71 2.43
C ALA A 134 -6.85 14.21 0.98
N ALA A 135 -6.83 15.52 0.74
CA ALA A 135 -7.05 16.07 -0.60
C ALA A 135 -5.97 15.63 -1.60
N SER A 136 -4.70 15.54 -1.17
CA SER A 136 -3.58 15.10 -2.01
C SER A 136 -3.70 13.65 -2.46
N SER A 137 -4.47 12.83 -1.75
CA SER A 137 -4.69 11.42 -2.08
C SER A 137 -5.27 11.18 -3.47
N LYS A 138 -5.98 12.17 -4.02
CA LYS A 138 -6.55 12.11 -5.38
C LYS A 138 -5.49 12.10 -6.48
N GLN A 139 -4.28 12.59 -6.19
CA GLN A 139 -3.16 12.64 -7.13
C GLN A 139 -2.39 11.32 -7.20
N LEU A 140 -2.53 10.44 -6.19
CA LEU A 140 -1.78 9.19 -6.10
C LEU A 140 -1.92 8.28 -7.33
N PRO A 141 -3.12 8.01 -7.88
CA PRO A 141 -3.24 7.13 -9.05
C PRO A 141 -2.44 7.67 -10.24
N GLN A 142 -2.54 8.97 -10.54
CA GLN A 142 -1.82 9.62 -11.63
C GLN A 142 -0.30 9.55 -11.42
N VAL A 143 0.19 9.97 -10.26
CA VAL A 143 1.63 9.98 -9.96
C VAL A 143 2.24 8.58 -10.03
N MET A 144 1.52 7.58 -9.50
CA MET A 144 1.94 6.18 -9.59
C MET A 144 1.92 5.70 -11.06
N ALA A 145 0.88 6.03 -11.83
CA ALA A 145 0.79 5.68 -13.24
C ALA A 145 1.94 6.27 -14.08
N ASP A 146 2.31 7.53 -13.83
CA ASP A 146 3.43 8.19 -14.52
C ASP A 146 4.76 7.51 -14.21
N ARG A 147 5.03 7.25 -12.92
CA ARG A 147 6.24 6.55 -12.49
C ARG A 147 6.35 5.14 -13.05
N LEU A 148 5.24 4.42 -13.13
CA LEU A 148 5.20 3.12 -13.80
C LEU A 148 5.54 3.28 -15.28
N ALA A 149 4.88 4.21 -15.98
CA ALA A 149 5.12 4.44 -17.40
C ALA A 149 6.58 4.83 -17.71
N ASP A 150 7.25 5.54 -16.80
CA ASP A 150 8.66 5.92 -16.93
C ASP A 150 9.63 4.75 -16.67
N ALA A 151 9.24 3.76 -15.87
CA ALA A 151 10.09 2.62 -15.52
C ALA A 151 9.85 1.38 -16.40
N MET A 152 8.67 1.26 -17.01
CA MET A 152 8.19 0.06 -17.71
C MET A 152 9.13 -0.46 -18.79
N ASP A 153 9.63 0.39 -19.69
CA ASP A 153 10.49 -0.06 -20.79
C ASP A 153 11.81 -0.67 -20.27
N ARG A 154 12.37 -0.07 -19.22
CA ARG A 154 13.57 -0.58 -18.56
C ARG A 154 13.27 -1.92 -17.89
N TRP A 155 12.20 -2.00 -17.11
CA TRP A 155 11.81 -3.25 -16.43
C TRP A 155 11.48 -4.36 -17.42
N ASP A 156 10.81 -4.04 -18.53
CA ASP A 156 10.51 -5.01 -19.59
C ASP A 156 11.78 -5.57 -20.21
N GLY A 157 12.74 -4.69 -20.55
CA GLY A 157 14.05 -5.10 -21.07
C GLY A 157 14.82 -5.99 -20.10
N LYS A 158 14.73 -5.73 -18.79
CA LYS A 158 15.32 -6.60 -17.76
C LYS A 158 14.59 -7.94 -17.71
N LEU A 159 13.27 -7.96 -17.63
CA LEU A 159 12.48 -9.20 -17.56
C LEU A 159 12.63 -10.09 -18.81
N LEU A 160 12.90 -9.51 -19.98
CA LEU A 160 13.20 -10.23 -21.22
C LEU A 160 14.63 -10.76 -21.30
N ASN A 161 15.55 -10.22 -20.51
CA ASN A 161 16.94 -10.64 -20.54
C ASN A 161 17.13 -12.00 -19.86
N THR A 162 17.31 -13.05 -20.67
CA THR A 162 17.52 -14.43 -20.22
C THR A 162 18.85 -14.67 -19.50
N ARG A 163 19.78 -13.70 -19.56
CA ARG A 163 21.07 -13.75 -18.86
C ARG A 163 21.03 -13.13 -17.47
N LEU A 164 19.92 -12.52 -17.06
CA LEU A 164 19.80 -12.08 -15.67
C LEU A 164 19.84 -13.29 -14.75
N ASP A 165 20.59 -13.15 -13.67
CA ASP A 165 20.55 -14.13 -12.60
C ASP A 165 19.13 -14.21 -12.00
N ARG A 166 18.87 -15.32 -11.31
CA ARG A 166 17.55 -15.63 -10.77
C ARG A 166 17.10 -14.61 -9.71
N GLU A 167 18.02 -14.07 -8.93
CA GLU A 167 17.73 -13.12 -7.85
C GLU A 167 17.27 -11.78 -8.44
N MET A 168 18.03 -11.25 -9.40
CA MET A 168 17.71 -10.01 -10.09
C MET A 168 16.41 -10.11 -10.90
N ARG A 169 16.16 -11.27 -11.54
CA ARG A 169 14.86 -11.52 -12.17
C ARG A 169 13.73 -11.50 -11.14
N GLY A 170 13.91 -12.15 -9.99
CA GLY A 170 12.96 -12.14 -8.88
C GLY A 170 12.64 -10.72 -8.40
N TYR A 171 13.67 -9.89 -8.22
CA TYR A 171 13.53 -8.48 -7.84
C TYR A 171 12.61 -7.70 -8.79
N TYR A 172 12.82 -7.80 -10.12
CA TYR A 172 11.97 -7.08 -11.07
C TYR A 172 10.54 -7.64 -11.14
N LEU A 173 10.37 -8.96 -11.00
CA LEU A 173 9.03 -9.56 -10.92
C LEU A 173 8.28 -9.02 -9.70
N ASP A 174 8.90 -9.05 -8.52
CA ASP A 174 8.29 -8.58 -7.26
C ASP A 174 7.93 -7.09 -7.32
N ILE A 175 8.79 -6.26 -7.91
CA ILE A 175 8.52 -4.83 -8.09
C ILE A 175 7.34 -4.61 -9.03
N VAL A 176 7.34 -5.24 -10.20
CA VAL A 176 6.25 -5.07 -11.18
C VAL A 176 4.92 -5.54 -10.58
N GLU A 177 4.90 -6.71 -9.95
CA GLU A 177 3.71 -7.24 -9.27
C GLU A 177 3.20 -6.30 -8.18
N GLY A 178 4.11 -5.81 -7.33
CA GLY A 178 3.76 -4.86 -6.29
C GLY A 178 3.17 -3.57 -6.84
N TYR A 179 3.77 -3.06 -7.92
CA TYR A 179 3.40 -1.74 -8.45
C TYR A 179 2.03 -1.81 -9.12
N LEU A 180 1.79 -2.86 -9.89
CA LEU A 180 0.49 -3.15 -10.48
C LEU A 180 -0.56 -3.41 -9.40
N ALA A 181 -0.22 -4.07 -8.28
CA ALA A 181 -1.15 -4.26 -7.17
C ALA A 181 -1.62 -2.92 -6.58
N VAL A 182 -0.66 -2.03 -6.27
CA VAL A 182 -0.96 -0.72 -5.67
C VAL A 182 -1.78 0.13 -6.63
N LEU A 183 -1.36 0.21 -7.90
CA LEU A 183 -2.07 1.02 -8.89
C LEU A 183 -3.49 0.49 -9.13
N ASN A 184 -3.68 -0.83 -9.22
CA ASN A 184 -5.03 -1.41 -9.31
C ASN A 184 -5.87 -1.04 -8.09
N THR A 185 -5.32 -1.16 -6.87
CA THR A 185 -6.03 -0.78 -5.63
C THR A 185 -6.46 0.68 -5.65
N LEU A 186 -5.57 1.59 -6.07
CA LEU A 186 -5.86 3.01 -6.20
C LEU A 186 -6.94 3.27 -7.25
N CYS A 187 -6.85 2.67 -8.44
CA CYS A 187 -7.85 2.80 -9.50
C CYS A 187 -9.23 2.29 -9.06
N VAL A 188 -9.29 1.11 -8.43
CA VAL A 188 -10.52 0.52 -7.88
C VAL A 188 -11.16 1.46 -6.85
N ALA A 189 -10.36 2.14 -6.04
CA ALA A 189 -10.88 3.08 -5.06
C ALA A 189 -11.74 4.16 -5.73
N PHE A 190 -11.31 4.66 -6.88
CA PHE A 190 -11.94 5.74 -7.64
C PHE A 190 -12.88 5.27 -8.77
N ILE A 191 -13.26 3.99 -8.83
CA ILE A 191 -14.13 3.46 -9.90
C ILE A 191 -15.48 4.20 -10.08
N ARG A 192 -15.95 4.93 -9.05
CA ARG A 192 -17.20 5.71 -9.11
C ARG A 192 -17.06 7.09 -9.76
N VAL A 193 -15.85 7.52 -10.09
CA VAL A 193 -15.65 8.77 -10.82
C VAL A 193 -16.07 8.52 -12.26
N GLU A 194 -17.07 9.28 -12.74
CA GLU A 194 -17.63 9.13 -14.09
C GLU A 194 -16.57 9.37 -15.16
N ASP A 195 -15.84 10.47 -15.04
CA ASP A 195 -14.72 10.79 -15.93
C ASP A 195 -13.41 10.19 -15.39
N ARG A 196 -13.09 8.97 -15.81
CA ARG A 196 -11.86 8.26 -15.42
C ARG A 196 -10.58 8.94 -15.93
N SER A 197 -10.67 9.82 -16.93
CA SER A 197 -9.51 10.57 -17.42
C SER A 197 -8.97 11.56 -16.38
N THR A 198 -9.80 11.92 -15.39
CA THR A 198 -9.39 12.71 -14.22
C THR A 198 -8.57 11.93 -13.20
N ILE A 199 -8.58 10.59 -13.27
CA ILE A 199 -7.81 9.70 -12.38
C ILE A 199 -6.43 9.43 -12.99
N ILE A 200 -6.41 9.02 -14.26
CA ILE A 200 -5.20 8.81 -15.06
C ILE A 200 -5.44 9.44 -16.43
N ASN A 201 -4.63 10.42 -16.79
CA ASN A 201 -4.76 11.15 -18.03
C ASN A 201 -4.50 10.25 -19.26
N GLU A 202 -5.01 10.66 -20.41
CA GLU A 202 -4.95 9.86 -21.64
C GLU A 202 -3.52 9.64 -22.17
N ALA A 203 -2.59 10.56 -21.93
CA ALA A 203 -1.19 10.41 -22.35
C ALA A 203 -0.50 9.28 -21.59
N THR A 204 -0.63 9.26 -20.26
CA THR A 204 -0.10 8.20 -19.39
C THR A 204 -0.77 6.87 -19.68
N LYS A 205 -2.10 6.86 -19.81
CA LYS A 205 -2.87 5.67 -20.20
C LYS A 205 -2.38 5.05 -21.51
N LYS A 206 -2.14 5.88 -22.54
CA LYS A 206 -1.60 5.41 -23.82
C LYS A 206 -0.23 4.76 -23.65
N ARG A 207 0.67 5.36 -22.86
CA ARG A 207 2.01 4.80 -22.58
C ARG A 207 1.93 3.45 -21.88
N LEU A 208 1.06 3.33 -20.87
CA LEU A 208 0.89 2.10 -20.10
C LEU A 208 0.28 0.97 -20.95
N THR A 209 -0.72 1.27 -21.76
CA THR A 209 -1.58 0.25 -22.39
C THR A 209 -0.79 -0.73 -23.26
N THR A 210 0.18 -0.25 -24.06
CA THR A 210 0.98 -1.11 -24.94
C THR A 210 1.72 -2.17 -24.14
N THR A 211 2.51 -1.76 -23.15
CA THR A 211 3.32 -2.67 -22.34
C THR A 211 2.46 -3.59 -21.46
N LEU A 212 1.33 -3.09 -20.94
CA LEU A 212 0.40 -3.92 -20.17
C LEU A 212 -0.26 -5.01 -21.01
N VAL A 213 -0.55 -4.76 -22.30
CA VAL A 213 -1.05 -5.78 -23.23
C VAL A 213 0.00 -6.85 -23.48
N ASP A 214 1.26 -6.45 -23.66
CA ASP A 214 2.37 -7.37 -23.82
C ASP A 214 2.59 -8.24 -22.57
N TRP A 215 2.57 -7.62 -21.38
CA TRP A 215 2.67 -8.32 -20.10
C TRP A 215 1.49 -9.27 -19.85
N MET A 216 0.27 -8.89 -20.21
CA MET A 216 -0.90 -9.75 -20.13
C MET A 216 -0.73 -11.01 -20.99
N GLY A 217 -0.18 -10.87 -22.21
CA GLY A 217 0.08 -11.99 -23.10
C GLY A 217 1.22 -12.88 -22.61
N ARG A 218 2.36 -12.27 -22.25
CA ARG A 218 3.60 -12.97 -21.87
C ARG A 218 3.50 -13.67 -20.52
N TYR A 219 2.78 -13.08 -19.56
CA TYR A 219 2.67 -13.56 -18.18
C TYR A 219 1.24 -14.03 -17.84
N ARG A 220 0.51 -14.58 -18.82
CA ARG A 220 -0.92 -14.95 -18.70
C ARG A 220 -1.28 -15.67 -17.41
N ASP A 221 -0.46 -16.65 -17.01
CA ASP A 221 -0.73 -17.53 -15.87
C ASP A 221 -0.09 -17.03 -14.56
N GLU A 222 0.65 -15.92 -14.62
CA GLU A 222 1.32 -15.30 -13.49
C GLU A 222 0.52 -14.11 -12.95
N ARG A 223 0.94 -13.56 -11.80
CA ARG A 223 0.25 -12.43 -11.18
C ARG A 223 0.38 -11.16 -12.03
N ILE A 224 1.54 -10.92 -12.63
CA ILE A 224 1.78 -9.78 -13.52
C ILE A 224 0.74 -9.73 -14.64
N GLY A 225 0.50 -10.84 -15.35
CA GLY A 225 -0.46 -10.85 -16.45
C GLY A 225 -1.90 -10.62 -15.98
N ARG A 226 -2.29 -11.19 -14.83
CA ARG A 226 -3.61 -10.93 -14.22
C ARG A 226 -3.79 -9.48 -13.81
N GLN A 227 -2.82 -8.88 -13.13
CA GLN A 227 -2.90 -7.49 -12.69
C GLN A 227 -2.80 -6.50 -13.86
N SER A 228 -2.02 -6.83 -14.90
CA SER A 228 -1.94 -6.04 -16.13
C SER A 228 -3.28 -6.04 -16.85
N LYS A 229 -3.94 -7.21 -16.96
CA LYS A 229 -5.30 -7.33 -17.49
C LYS A 229 -6.30 -6.46 -16.73
N GLN A 230 -6.26 -6.49 -15.40
CA GLN A 230 -7.14 -5.67 -14.56
C GLN A 230 -6.94 -4.18 -14.80
N LEU A 231 -5.68 -3.73 -14.86
CA LEU A 231 -5.35 -2.33 -15.10
C LEU A 231 -5.76 -1.90 -16.51
N CYS A 232 -5.50 -2.71 -17.54
CA CYS A 232 -5.98 -2.49 -18.90
C CYS A 232 -7.52 -2.35 -18.96
N MET A 233 -8.25 -3.22 -18.27
CA MET A 233 -9.71 -3.15 -18.21
C MET A 233 -10.17 -1.83 -17.59
N PHE A 234 -9.56 -1.42 -16.48
CA PHE A 234 -9.86 -0.13 -15.86
C PHE A 234 -9.61 1.03 -16.83
N LEU A 235 -8.41 1.08 -17.43
CA LEU A 235 -7.96 2.15 -18.33
C LEU A 235 -8.80 2.22 -19.62
N SER A 236 -9.26 1.09 -20.15
CA SER A 236 -10.08 1.03 -21.36
C SER A 236 -11.46 1.68 -21.21
N GLY A 237 -11.93 1.93 -19.98
CA GLY A 237 -13.27 2.47 -19.74
C GLY A 237 -14.40 1.49 -20.06
N LEU A 238 -14.09 0.20 -20.29
CA LEU A 238 -15.07 -0.83 -20.55
C LEU A 238 -15.96 -1.04 -19.31
N THR A 239 -17.22 -0.62 -19.41
CA THR A 239 -18.19 -0.60 -18.29
C THR A 239 -18.70 -1.98 -17.87
N ASN A 240 -18.55 -3.00 -18.73
CA ASN A 240 -18.94 -4.37 -18.41
C ASN A 240 -18.12 -5.02 -17.27
N TRP A 241 -17.08 -4.34 -16.78
CA TRP A 241 -16.28 -4.77 -15.63
C TRP A 241 -16.59 -3.97 -14.36
N ASP A 242 -17.51 -3.00 -14.42
CA ASP A 242 -17.77 -2.09 -13.30
C ASP A 242 -18.34 -2.82 -12.09
N GLU A 243 -19.18 -3.83 -12.31
CA GLU A 243 -19.69 -4.69 -11.24
C GLU A 243 -18.53 -5.39 -10.51
N TRP A 244 -17.60 -5.98 -11.23
CA TRP A 244 -16.42 -6.64 -10.66
C TRP A 244 -15.53 -5.67 -9.87
N PHE A 245 -15.27 -4.48 -10.41
CA PHE A 245 -14.52 -3.44 -9.68
C PHE A 245 -15.29 -2.92 -8.45
N HIS A 246 -16.62 -2.82 -8.54
CA HIS A 246 -17.46 -2.47 -7.39
C HIS A 246 -17.40 -3.53 -6.30
N ASP A 247 -17.35 -4.81 -6.65
CA ASP A 247 -17.21 -5.91 -5.70
C ASP A 247 -15.86 -5.83 -4.97
N ILE A 248 -14.75 -5.63 -5.71
CA ILE A 248 -13.42 -5.45 -5.11
C ILE A 248 -13.40 -4.22 -4.20
N ARG A 249 -13.97 -3.10 -4.66
CA ARG A 249 -14.06 -1.88 -3.85
C ARG A 249 -14.82 -2.11 -2.55
N ARG A 250 -15.90 -2.88 -2.57
CA ARG A 250 -16.67 -3.22 -1.37
C ARG A 250 -15.89 -4.17 -0.45
N HIS A 251 -15.11 -5.08 -1.02
CA HIS A 251 -14.17 -5.93 -0.28
C HIS A 251 -13.10 -5.10 0.45
N TYR A 252 -12.45 -4.14 -0.21
CA TYR A 252 -11.44 -3.26 0.42
C TYR A 252 -11.99 -2.39 1.55
N LYS A 253 -13.27 -2.02 1.49
CA LYS A 253 -13.94 -1.33 2.60
C LYS A 253 -14.17 -2.23 3.81
N ASN A 254 -14.22 -3.55 3.62
CA ASN A 254 -14.70 -4.51 4.61
C ASN A 254 -16.13 -4.18 5.12
N TRP A 255 -17.02 -3.78 4.21
CA TRP A 255 -18.37 -3.29 4.55
C TRP A 255 -19.52 -4.23 4.14
N GLU A 256 -19.22 -5.37 3.52
CA GLU A 256 -20.26 -6.27 3.00
C GLU A 256 -20.82 -7.25 4.03
N VAL A 257 -20.07 -7.49 5.10
CA VAL A 257 -20.40 -8.47 6.13
C VAL A 257 -20.18 -7.86 7.51
N CYS A 258 -20.92 -8.35 8.49
CA CYS A 258 -20.67 -8.02 9.89
C CYS A 258 -19.22 -8.40 10.27
N GLY A 259 -18.52 -7.48 10.94
CA GLY A 259 -17.13 -7.68 11.35
C GLY A 259 -16.94 -8.66 12.49
N PHE A 260 -18.01 -9.00 13.23
CA PHE A 260 -17.96 -10.07 14.22
C PHE A 260 -17.81 -11.42 13.53
N ALA A 261 -16.79 -12.18 13.95
CA ALA A 261 -16.51 -13.50 13.38
C ALA A 261 -17.73 -14.42 13.42
N ASN A 262 -17.87 -15.25 12.38
CA ASN A 262 -18.99 -16.18 12.17
C ASN A 262 -20.36 -15.54 11.90
N CYS A 263 -20.47 -14.20 11.88
CA CYS A 263 -21.71 -13.54 11.48
C CYS A 263 -21.70 -13.21 9.97
N ASN A 264 -22.57 -13.87 9.21
CA ASN A 264 -22.69 -13.65 7.76
C ASN A 264 -23.75 -12.60 7.39
N THR A 265 -24.27 -11.83 8.35
CA THR A 265 -25.26 -10.78 8.07
C THR A 265 -24.65 -9.72 7.15
N ARG A 266 -25.35 -9.38 6.06
CA ARG A 266 -24.93 -8.40 5.06
C ARG A 266 -25.78 -7.11 5.03
N GLN A 267 -26.88 -7.10 5.78
CA GLN A 267 -27.87 -6.01 5.79
C GLN A 267 -27.89 -5.28 7.12
N GLY A 268 -28.33 -4.01 7.12
CA GLY A 268 -28.48 -3.21 8.33
C GLY A 268 -27.16 -2.93 9.07
N LEU A 269 -26.02 -3.05 8.38
CA LEU A 269 -24.69 -2.94 8.98
C LEU A 269 -24.38 -1.49 9.38
N LYS A 270 -24.08 -1.28 10.66
CA LYS A 270 -23.70 0.00 11.25
C LYS A 270 -22.18 0.08 11.40
N ALA A 271 -21.57 1.16 10.93
CA ALA A 271 -20.13 1.36 11.06
C ALA A 271 -19.71 1.59 12.52
N CYS A 272 -18.53 1.12 12.89
CA CYS A 272 -17.89 1.50 14.13
C CYS A 272 -17.73 3.02 14.18
N LYS A 273 -18.25 3.67 15.23
CA LYS A 273 -18.25 5.14 15.35
C LYS A 273 -16.84 5.74 15.40
N ARG A 274 -15.85 5.00 15.92
CA ARG A 274 -14.47 5.48 16.09
C ARG A 274 -13.67 5.39 14.80
N CYS A 275 -13.40 4.18 14.31
CA CYS A 275 -12.56 4.00 13.13
C CYS A 275 -13.31 4.10 11.79
N GLN A 276 -14.60 3.73 11.77
CA GLN A 276 -15.42 3.57 10.55
C GLN A 276 -14.90 2.54 9.54
N THR A 277 -13.91 1.71 9.92
CA THR A 277 -13.27 0.69 9.07
C THR A 277 -13.92 -0.68 9.14
N VAL A 278 -14.84 -0.91 10.08
CA VAL A 278 -15.57 -2.17 10.27
C VAL A 278 -17.04 -1.85 10.51
N ARG A 279 -17.96 -2.73 10.11
CA ARG A 279 -19.40 -2.60 10.36
C ARG A 279 -19.97 -3.81 11.11
N TYR A 280 -21.02 -3.60 11.88
CA TYR A 280 -21.69 -4.65 12.67
C TYR A 280 -23.19 -4.60 12.44
N CYS A 281 -23.86 -5.75 12.43
CA CYS A 281 -25.33 -5.80 12.35
C CYS A 281 -26.01 -5.42 13.68
N SER A 282 -25.29 -5.49 14.81
CA SER A 282 -25.79 -5.12 16.13
C SER A 282 -24.69 -4.51 17.01
N ALA A 283 -25.09 -3.74 18.04
CA ALA A 283 -24.15 -3.24 19.04
C ALA A 283 -23.55 -4.38 19.90
N GLU A 284 -24.28 -5.48 20.03
CA GLU A 284 -23.83 -6.68 20.73
C GLU A 284 -22.66 -7.36 20.00
N HIS A 285 -22.76 -7.54 18.68
CA HIS A 285 -21.66 -8.07 17.87
C HIS A 285 -20.42 -7.19 17.94
N GLN A 286 -20.59 -5.86 17.95
CA GLN A 286 -19.47 -4.95 18.16
C GLN A 286 -18.83 -5.15 19.54
N ARG A 287 -19.62 -5.33 20.61
CA ARG A 287 -19.10 -5.61 21.96
C ARG A 287 -18.35 -6.94 22.02
N PHE A 288 -18.85 -7.99 21.39
CA PHE A 288 -18.19 -9.30 21.35
C PHE A 288 -16.87 -9.28 20.56
N ASP A 289 -16.86 -8.57 19.43
CA ASP A 289 -15.64 -8.36 18.64
C ASP A 289 -14.61 -7.50 19.39
N TRP A 290 -15.07 -6.57 20.23
CA TRP A 290 -14.23 -5.74 21.09
C TRP A 290 -13.50 -6.53 22.17
N ILE A 291 -14.17 -7.50 22.81
CA ILE A 291 -13.59 -8.32 23.88
C ILE A 291 -12.78 -9.53 23.36
N GLY A 292 -13.02 -9.96 22.12
CA GLY A 292 -12.22 -10.96 21.40
C GLY A 292 -12.75 -12.38 21.43
N MET A 293 -14.07 -12.58 21.31
CA MET A 293 -14.66 -13.93 21.31
C MET A 293 -14.47 -14.70 19.98
N GLY A 294 -13.81 -14.14 18.97
CA GLY A 294 -13.75 -14.73 17.62
C GLY A 294 -12.53 -14.39 16.76
N GLY A 295 -11.41 -13.96 17.34
CA GLY A 295 -10.19 -13.61 16.59
C GLY A 295 -9.47 -12.39 17.14
N ILE A 296 -8.81 -11.63 16.26
CA ILE A 296 -8.14 -10.38 16.62
C ILE A 296 -9.17 -9.41 17.16
N LYS A 297 -8.91 -8.88 18.36
CA LYS A 297 -9.85 -7.97 19.02
C LYS A 297 -9.94 -6.67 18.24
N HIS A 298 -11.15 -6.21 17.91
CA HIS A 298 -11.32 -4.95 17.18
C HIS A 298 -10.61 -3.78 17.88
N LYS A 299 -10.61 -3.77 19.22
CA LYS A 299 -9.95 -2.73 20.02
C LYS A 299 -8.46 -2.55 19.73
N HIS A 300 -7.76 -3.59 19.25
CA HIS A 300 -6.34 -3.52 18.90
C HIS A 300 -6.09 -2.87 17.52
N VAL A 301 -7.12 -2.80 16.68
CA VAL A 301 -7.04 -2.29 15.29
C VAL A 301 -7.99 -1.10 15.05
N CYS A 302 -8.67 -0.64 16.09
CA CYS A 302 -9.63 0.45 16.07
C CYS A 302 -8.97 1.76 16.51
N PHE A 303 -8.51 2.52 15.54
CA PHE A 303 -7.87 3.81 15.70
C PHE A 303 -8.76 4.90 15.11
N GLU A 304 -8.77 6.05 15.77
CA GLU A 304 -9.33 7.27 15.20
C GLU A 304 -8.33 7.83 14.19
N THR A 305 -8.83 8.38 13.09
CA THR A 305 -8.00 8.98 12.05
C THR A 305 -7.95 10.48 12.27
N GLU A 306 -6.80 11.10 12.02
CA GLU A 306 -6.63 12.56 12.07
C GLU A 306 -7.13 13.26 10.80
N TYR A 307 -7.70 12.49 9.87
CA TYR A 307 -8.22 12.88 8.56
C TYR A 307 -9.56 12.21 8.26
#